data_AF-A0A2G4KCQ3-F1
#
_entry.id   AF-A0A2G4KCQ3-F1
#
_cell.length_a   1.000
_cell.length_b   1.000
_cell.length_c   1.000
_cell.angle_alpha   90.00
_cell.angle_beta   90.00
_cell.angle_gamma   90.00
#
_symmetry.space_group_name_H-M   'P 1'
#
loop_
_entity.id
_entity.type
_entity.pdbx_description
1 polymer ?
#
loop_
_entity_poly.entity_id
_entity_poly.type
_entity_poly.pdbx_seq_one_letter_code
_entity_poly.pdbx_strand_id
1 'polypeptide(L)'
;MTYWKILAGLVGVLAIVAGIHTVAGWREDAAILKACAAAVAIDAPPAADPGRACPSSIAVAALAANRARACDAAFRARPENTYGVAAACTEPVKTVQAERDVARREAGRLTQALSNERLGQDAAIARATASASTQAERKARAAAALQAAPRDGDGLVVCAADCMRARWASASERP
;
A
#
# COMPACT_ATOMS: atom_id res chain seq x y z
N MET A 1 24.82 -81.08 -38.41
CA MET A 1 23.93 -80.84 -37.24
C MET A 1 24.54 -79.95 -36.15
N THR A 2 25.87 -79.81 -36.05
CA THR A 2 26.55 -78.98 -35.03
C THR A 2 26.39 -77.46 -35.24
N TYR A 3 26.36 -76.98 -36.49
CA TYR A 3 26.27 -75.54 -36.80
C TYR A 3 24.99 -74.86 -36.26
N TRP A 4 23.85 -75.57 -36.26
CA TRP A 4 22.58 -75.03 -35.76
C TRP A 4 22.58 -74.85 -34.23
N LYS A 5 23.23 -75.75 -33.49
CA LYS A 5 23.36 -75.61 -32.02
C LYS A 5 24.21 -74.39 -31.65
N ILE A 6 25.25 -74.10 -32.43
CA ILE A 6 26.12 -72.93 -32.23
C ILE A 6 25.35 -71.64 -32.55
N LEU A 7 24.59 -71.61 -33.65
CA LEU A 7 23.75 -70.46 -34.01
C LEU A 7 22.65 -70.17 -32.97
N ALA A 8 21.96 -71.20 -32.49
CA ALA A 8 20.93 -71.04 -31.46
C ALA A 8 21.51 -70.49 -30.14
N GLY A 9 22.70 -70.94 -29.75
CA GLY A 9 23.41 -70.42 -28.57
C GLY A 9 23.81 -68.94 -28.74
N LEU A 10 24.32 -68.56 -29.90
CA LEU A 10 24.71 -67.17 -30.20
C LEU A 10 23.53 -66.20 -30.19
N VAL A 11 22.39 -66.61 -30.76
CA VAL A 11 21.16 -65.80 -30.74
C VAL A 11 20.63 -65.63 -29.31
N GLY A 12 20.67 -66.69 -28.48
CA GLY A 12 20.29 -66.60 -27.07
C GLY A 12 21.16 -65.61 -26.27
N VAL A 13 22.48 -65.64 -26.48
CA VAL A 13 23.41 -64.70 -25.83
C VAL A 13 23.17 -63.27 -26.29
N LEU A 14 22.95 -63.04 -27.58
CA LEU A 14 22.63 -61.69 -28.12
C LEU A 14 21.33 -61.13 -27.53
N ALA A 15 20.29 -61.96 -27.37
CA ALA A 15 19.04 -61.53 -26.76
C ALA A 15 19.20 -61.16 -25.27
N ILE A 16 20.03 -61.90 -24.53
CA ILE A 16 20.33 -61.59 -23.12
C ILE A 16 21.12 -60.28 -23.02
N VAL A 17 22.14 -60.07 -23.86
CA VAL A 17 22.93 -58.82 -23.88
C VAL A 17 22.04 -57.62 -24.23
N ALA A 18 21.15 -57.74 -25.22
CA ALA A 18 20.19 -56.70 -25.55
C ALA A 18 19.23 -56.39 -24.38
N GLY A 19 18.75 -57.42 -23.67
CA GLY A 19 17.92 -57.26 -22.47
C GLY A 19 18.66 -56.57 -21.30
N ILE A 20 19.96 -56.82 -21.12
CA ILE A 20 20.76 -56.15 -20.08
C ILE A 20 20.93 -54.66 -20.41
N HIS A 21 21.17 -54.31 -21.67
CA HIS A 21 21.32 -52.90 -22.08
C HIS A 21 20.02 -52.11 -21.92
N THR A 22 18.86 -52.69 -22.22
CA THR A 22 17.59 -52.01 -22.00
C THR A 22 17.33 -51.81 -20.50
N VAL A 23 17.52 -52.83 -19.67
CA VAL A 23 17.31 -52.68 -18.21
C VAL A 23 18.31 -51.70 -17.57
N ALA A 24 19.55 -51.64 -18.07
CA ALA A 24 20.55 -50.67 -17.60
C ALA A 24 20.13 -49.22 -17.90
N GLY A 25 19.71 -48.93 -19.14
CA GLY A 25 19.22 -47.59 -19.52
C GLY A 25 18.02 -47.14 -18.68
N TRP A 26 17.07 -48.05 -18.43
CA TRP A 26 15.90 -47.75 -17.59
C TRP A 26 16.24 -47.37 -16.15
N ARG A 27 17.30 -47.96 -15.57
CA ARG A 27 17.75 -47.62 -14.21
C ARG A 27 18.37 -46.23 -14.15
N GLU A 28 19.12 -45.85 -15.18
CA GLU A 28 19.72 -44.52 -15.30
C GLU A 28 18.63 -43.45 -15.47
N ASP A 29 17.68 -43.68 -16.38
CA ASP A 29 16.53 -42.79 -16.58
C ASP A 29 15.69 -42.64 -15.30
N ALA A 30 15.45 -43.75 -14.58
CA ALA A 30 14.73 -43.73 -13.31
C ALA A 30 15.49 -42.93 -12.23
N ALA A 31 16.82 -43.01 -12.19
CA ALA A 31 17.64 -42.23 -11.27
C ALA A 31 17.59 -40.73 -11.60
N ILE A 32 17.66 -40.36 -12.88
CA ILE A 32 17.53 -38.97 -13.36
C ILE A 32 16.15 -38.41 -13.01
N LEU A 33 15.07 -39.16 -13.30
CA LEU A 33 13.71 -38.74 -12.97
C LEU A 33 13.50 -38.58 -11.47
N LYS A 34 14.06 -39.49 -10.65
CA LYS A 34 14.00 -39.38 -9.18
C LYS A 34 14.76 -38.15 -8.67
N ALA A 35 15.94 -37.86 -9.22
CA ALA A 35 16.71 -36.67 -8.88
C ALA A 35 15.96 -35.38 -9.28
N CYS A 36 15.37 -35.36 -10.47
CA CYS A 36 14.54 -34.25 -10.93
C CYS A 36 13.32 -34.05 -10.01
N ALA A 37 12.58 -35.12 -9.71
CA ALA A 37 11.43 -35.08 -8.82
C ALA A 37 11.79 -34.53 -7.42
N ALA A 38 12.94 -34.94 -6.87
CA ALA A 38 13.45 -34.41 -5.61
C ALA A 38 13.81 -32.92 -5.70
N ALA A 39 14.37 -32.47 -6.82
CA ALA A 39 14.76 -31.07 -7.04
C ALA A 39 13.55 -30.13 -7.22
N VAL A 40 12.41 -30.62 -7.70
CA VAL A 40 11.18 -29.82 -7.90
C VAL A 40 10.15 -29.97 -6.79
N ALA A 41 10.45 -30.77 -5.76
CA ALA A 41 9.58 -30.95 -4.60
C ALA A 41 9.32 -29.61 -3.88
N ILE A 42 8.14 -29.46 -3.27
CA ILE A 42 7.76 -28.23 -2.56
C ILE A 42 8.75 -27.90 -1.44
N ASP A 43 9.21 -28.94 -0.75
CA ASP A 43 10.15 -28.85 0.38
C ASP A 43 11.60 -29.11 -0.06
N ALA A 44 11.90 -28.97 -1.36
CA ALA A 44 13.26 -29.11 -1.85
C ALA A 44 14.16 -28.06 -1.17
N PRO A 45 15.37 -28.46 -0.74
CA PRO A 45 16.30 -27.52 -0.15
C PRO A 45 16.66 -26.43 -1.18
N PRO A 46 16.90 -25.17 -0.76
CA PRO A 46 17.20 -24.07 -1.67
C PRO A 46 18.48 -24.28 -2.51
N ALA A 47 19.34 -25.24 -2.13
CA ALA A 47 20.52 -25.64 -2.87
C ALA A 47 20.23 -26.60 -4.05
N ALA A 48 19.02 -27.17 -4.14
CA ALA A 48 18.64 -28.00 -5.28
C ALA A 48 18.39 -27.11 -6.51
N ASP A 49 19.23 -27.25 -7.54
CA ASP A 49 19.09 -26.54 -8.81
C ASP A 49 18.34 -27.42 -9.83
N PRO A 50 17.07 -27.12 -10.16
CA PRO A 50 16.32 -27.87 -11.16
C PRO A 50 16.99 -27.84 -12.53
N GLY A 51 17.78 -26.80 -12.85
CA GLY A 51 18.49 -26.67 -14.13
C GLY A 51 19.57 -27.72 -14.35
N ARG A 52 20.08 -28.35 -13.27
CA ARG A 52 21.06 -29.43 -13.34
C ARG A 52 20.44 -30.83 -13.29
N ALA A 53 19.30 -30.95 -12.60
CA ALA A 53 18.67 -32.24 -12.31
C ALA A 53 17.56 -32.62 -13.30
N CYS A 54 16.97 -31.64 -13.99
CA CYS A 54 15.80 -31.84 -14.84
C CYS A 54 16.05 -31.47 -16.31
N PRO A 55 15.27 -32.04 -17.25
CA PRO A 55 15.14 -31.50 -18.60
C PRO A 55 14.75 -30.02 -18.58
N SER A 56 15.20 -29.26 -19.59
CA SER A 56 15.06 -27.80 -19.64
C SER A 56 13.62 -27.31 -19.50
N SER A 57 12.65 -28.00 -20.10
CA SER A 57 11.23 -27.65 -19.99
C SER A 57 10.70 -27.73 -18.55
N ILE A 58 11.07 -28.78 -17.82
CA ILE A 58 10.69 -28.98 -16.42
C ILE A 58 11.42 -27.99 -15.52
N ALA A 59 12.71 -27.76 -15.76
CA ALA A 59 13.51 -26.80 -15.00
C ALA A 59 12.94 -25.38 -15.11
N VAL A 60 12.58 -24.93 -16.32
CA VAL A 60 11.96 -23.61 -16.55
C VAL A 60 10.63 -23.49 -15.81
N ALA A 61 9.77 -24.51 -15.89
CA ALA A 61 8.49 -24.53 -15.19
C ALA A 61 8.66 -24.50 -13.66
N ALA A 62 9.59 -25.28 -13.11
CA ALA A 62 9.88 -25.31 -11.68
C ALA A 62 10.44 -23.97 -11.18
N LEU A 63 11.37 -23.35 -11.90
CA LEU A 63 11.90 -22.03 -11.57
C LEU A 63 10.81 -20.95 -11.59
N ALA A 64 9.91 -20.99 -12.58
CA ALA A 64 8.76 -20.09 -12.65
C ALA A 64 7.82 -20.29 -11.44
N ALA A 65 7.51 -21.53 -11.09
CA ALA A 65 6.68 -21.86 -9.93
C ALA A 65 7.32 -21.41 -8.60
N ASN A 66 8.64 -21.60 -8.45
CA ASN A 66 9.37 -21.16 -7.26
C ASN A 66 9.38 -19.64 -7.12
N ARG A 67 9.56 -18.89 -8.21
CA ARG A 67 9.44 -17.42 -8.22
C ARG A 67 8.04 -16.97 -7.85
N ALA A 68 7.00 -17.59 -8.40
CA ALA A 68 5.62 -17.28 -8.06
C ALA A 68 5.33 -17.49 -6.57
N ARG A 69 5.75 -18.63 -5.99
CA ARG A 69 5.61 -18.90 -4.55
C ARG A 69 6.37 -17.90 -3.68
N ALA A 70 7.59 -17.54 -4.07
CA ALA A 70 8.39 -16.56 -3.35
C ALA A 70 7.73 -15.17 -3.38
N CYS A 71 7.15 -14.78 -4.52
CA CYS A 71 6.37 -13.56 -4.66
C CYS A 71 5.11 -13.59 -3.77
N ASP A 72 4.34 -14.69 -3.79
CA ASP A 72 3.16 -14.86 -2.93
C ASP A 72 3.51 -14.80 -1.43
N ALA A 73 4.61 -15.44 -1.03
CA ALA A 73 5.11 -15.39 0.34
C ALA A 73 5.50 -13.96 0.75
N ALA A 74 6.13 -13.20 -0.14
CA ALA A 74 6.50 -11.82 0.12
C ALA A 74 5.28 -10.91 0.35
N PHE A 75 4.18 -11.12 -0.40
CA PHE A 75 2.92 -10.40 -0.21
C PHE A 75 2.17 -10.80 1.07
N ARG A 76 2.25 -12.08 1.47
CA ARG A 76 1.58 -12.57 2.70
C ARG A 76 2.35 -12.21 3.98
N ALA A 77 3.63 -11.83 3.87
CA ALA A 77 4.42 -11.41 5.02
C ALA A 77 3.76 -10.22 5.74
N ARG A 78 3.84 -10.22 7.08
CA ARG A 78 3.35 -9.13 7.94
C ARG A 78 4.50 -8.69 8.87
N PRO A 79 4.99 -7.44 8.75
CA PRO A 79 4.67 -6.45 7.73
C PRO A 79 5.04 -6.92 6.31
N GLU A 80 4.47 -6.27 5.30
CA GLU A 80 4.67 -6.62 3.89
C GLU A 80 6.16 -6.52 3.52
N ASN A 81 6.72 -7.59 2.96
CA ASN A 81 8.14 -7.66 2.59
C ASN A 81 8.34 -7.02 1.21
N THR A 82 8.41 -5.69 1.18
CA THR A 82 8.57 -4.92 -0.06
C THR A 82 9.83 -5.29 -0.84
N TYR A 83 10.93 -5.60 -0.15
CA TYR A 83 12.15 -6.09 -0.79
C TYR A 83 11.94 -7.45 -1.46
N GLY A 84 11.24 -8.37 -0.78
CA GLY A 84 10.87 -9.68 -1.33
C GLY A 84 10.02 -9.56 -2.60
N VAL A 85 9.05 -8.63 -2.61
CA VAL A 85 8.23 -8.35 -3.79
C VAL A 85 9.10 -7.82 -4.94
N ALA A 86 10.00 -6.88 -4.66
CA ALA A 86 10.90 -6.32 -5.67
C ALA A 86 11.89 -7.35 -6.25
N ALA A 87 12.32 -8.33 -5.45
CA ALA A 87 13.29 -9.34 -5.84
C ALA A 87 12.65 -10.55 -6.57
N ALA A 88 11.49 -11.02 -6.11
CA ALA A 88 10.90 -12.28 -6.57
C ALA A 88 9.79 -12.12 -7.62
N CYS A 89 9.05 -11.02 -7.59
CA CYS A 89 7.89 -10.84 -8.46
C CYS A 89 8.28 -10.42 -9.88
N THR A 90 7.36 -10.67 -10.82
CA THR A 90 7.48 -10.22 -12.22
C THR A 90 7.17 -8.73 -12.38
N GLU A 91 7.60 -8.13 -13.48
CA GLU A 91 7.42 -6.70 -13.75
C GLU A 91 5.96 -6.21 -13.71
N PRO A 92 4.96 -6.95 -14.25
CA PRO A 92 3.55 -6.55 -14.14
C PRO A 92 3.09 -6.44 -12.68
N VAL A 93 3.54 -7.37 -11.82
CA VAL A 93 3.18 -7.37 -10.39
C VAL A 93 3.84 -6.20 -9.66
N LYS A 94 5.09 -5.87 -10.00
CA LYS A 94 5.77 -4.68 -9.47
C LYS A 94 5.09 -3.38 -9.88
N THR A 95 4.60 -3.31 -11.11
CA THR A 95 3.87 -2.14 -11.63
C THR A 95 2.59 -1.92 -10.82
N VAL A 96 1.78 -2.96 -10.64
CA VAL A 96 0.55 -2.88 -9.82
C VAL A 96 0.87 -2.52 -8.36
N GLN A 97 1.96 -3.06 -7.80
CA GLN A 97 2.39 -2.71 -6.45
C GLN A 97 2.79 -1.23 -6.33
N ALA A 98 3.53 -0.71 -7.32
CA ALA A 98 3.90 0.70 -7.37
C ALA A 98 2.68 1.62 -7.51
N GLU A 99 1.72 1.28 -8.37
CA GLU A 99 0.44 2.00 -8.50
C GLU A 99 -0.34 2.01 -7.19
N ARG A 100 -0.41 0.86 -6.51
CA ARG A 100 -1.05 0.75 -5.19
C ARG A 100 -0.38 1.63 -4.15
N ASP A 101 0.95 1.71 -4.16
CA ASP A 101 1.71 2.53 -3.21
C ASP A 101 1.53 4.03 -3.50
N VAL A 102 1.47 4.43 -4.76
CA VAL A 102 1.10 5.80 -5.18
C VAL A 102 -0.31 6.13 -4.69
N ALA A 103 -1.29 5.25 -4.95
CA ALA A 103 -2.67 5.45 -4.51
C ALA A 103 -2.79 5.56 -2.99
N ARG A 104 -2.06 4.75 -2.22
CA ARG A 104 -2.02 4.85 -0.75
C ARG A 104 -1.46 6.18 -0.27
N ARG A 105 -0.36 6.66 -0.87
CA ARG A 105 0.22 7.96 -0.53
C ARG A 105 -0.74 9.10 -0.87
N GLU A 106 -1.38 9.02 -2.02
CA GLU A 106 -2.37 10.01 -2.46
C GLU A 106 -3.60 10.03 -1.53
N ALA A 107 -4.11 8.86 -1.13
CA ALA A 107 -5.17 8.78 -0.13
C ALA A 107 -4.76 9.40 1.22
N GLY A 108 -3.53 9.16 1.68
CA GLY A 108 -2.98 9.80 2.88
C GLY A 108 -2.90 11.33 2.75
N ARG A 109 -2.41 11.82 1.61
CA ARG A 109 -2.33 13.26 1.29
C ARG A 109 -3.70 13.92 1.28
N LEU A 110 -4.69 13.31 0.62
CA LEU A 110 -6.06 13.81 0.56
C LEU A 110 -6.75 13.80 1.92
N THR A 111 -6.50 12.76 2.72
CA THR A 111 -7.01 12.69 4.10
C THR A 111 -6.46 13.84 4.95
N GLN A 112 -5.16 14.12 4.85
CA GLN A 112 -4.53 15.24 5.55
C GLN A 112 -5.08 16.60 5.06
N ALA A 113 -5.22 16.78 3.75
CA ALA A 113 -5.78 18.00 3.17
C ALA A 113 -7.22 18.25 3.67
N LEU A 114 -8.06 17.21 3.70
CA LEU A 114 -9.42 17.29 4.19
C LEU A 114 -9.47 17.62 5.69
N SER A 115 -8.59 17.04 6.51
CA SER A 115 -8.47 17.39 7.92
C SER A 115 -8.09 18.85 8.11
N ASN A 116 -7.12 19.35 7.33
CA ASN A 116 -6.67 20.74 7.41
C ASN A 116 -7.79 21.71 7.00
N GLU A 117 -8.54 21.38 5.94
CA GLU A 117 -9.68 22.18 5.49
C GLU A 117 -10.77 22.27 6.56
N ARG A 118 -11.11 21.15 7.22
CA ARG A 118 -12.08 21.14 8.33
C ARG A 118 -11.63 22.02 9.49
N LEU A 119 -10.36 21.92 9.90
CA LEU A 119 -9.79 22.78 10.94
C LEU A 119 -9.84 24.27 10.54
N GLY A 120 -9.57 24.57 9.25
CA GLY A 120 -9.68 25.92 8.71
C GLY A 120 -11.11 26.47 8.74
N GLN A 121 -12.10 25.63 8.40
CA GLN A 121 -13.52 25.98 8.45
C GLN A 121 -14.00 26.22 9.89
N ASP A 122 -13.65 25.34 10.83
CA ASP A 122 -13.99 25.51 12.25
C ASP A 122 -13.40 26.82 12.81
N ALA A 123 -12.16 27.13 12.46
CA ALA A 123 -11.52 28.39 12.85
C ALA A 123 -12.17 29.62 12.20
N ALA A 124 -12.67 29.51 10.95
CA ALA A 124 -13.40 30.58 10.29
C ALA A 124 -14.78 30.81 10.94
N ILE A 125 -15.50 29.74 11.26
CA ILE A 125 -16.79 29.79 11.98
C ILE A 125 -16.58 30.44 13.35
N ALA A 126 -15.59 30.01 14.13
CA ALA A 126 -15.30 30.59 15.43
C ALA A 126 -15.02 32.10 15.36
N ARG A 127 -14.25 32.55 14.37
CA ARG A 127 -13.98 33.98 14.12
C ARG A 127 -15.24 34.75 13.73
N ALA A 128 -16.10 34.16 12.89
CA ALA A 128 -17.36 34.77 12.49
C ALA A 128 -18.31 34.92 13.69
N THR A 129 -18.45 33.88 14.52
CA THR A 129 -19.27 33.91 15.74
C THR A 129 -18.77 34.95 16.74
N ALA A 130 -17.45 35.04 16.97
CA ALA A 130 -16.86 36.04 17.85
C ALA A 130 -17.05 37.49 17.33
N SER A 131 -16.99 37.66 16.01
CA SER A 131 -17.26 38.96 15.38
C SER A 131 -18.73 39.36 15.52
N ALA A 132 -19.64 38.40 15.32
CA ALA A 132 -21.07 38.61 15.48
C ALA A 132 -21.46 38.95 16.92
N SER A 133 -20.92 38.24 17.92
CA SER A 133 -21.17 38.55 19.33
C SER A 133 -20.66 39.95 19.70
N THR A 134 -19.46 40.30 19.26
CA THR A 134 -18.90 41.65 19.48
C THR A 134 -19.77 42.74 18.84
N GLN A 135 -20.30 42.52 17.63
CA GLN A 135 -21.21 43.46 17.00
C GLN A 135 -22.56 43.56 17.74
N ALA A 136 -23.10 42.43 18.21
CA ALA A 136 -24.33 42.41 18.99
C ALA A 136 -24.17 43.18 20.31
N GLU A 137 -23.06 42.97 21.02
CA GLU A 137 -22.72 43.73 22.24
C GLU A 137 -22.59 45.22 21.97
N ARG A 138 -21.89 45.62 20.89
CA ARG A 138 -21.77 47.04 20.51
C ARG A 138 -23.12 47.66 20.22
N LYS A 139 -24.00 46.95 19.49
CA LYS A 139 -25.37 47.40 19.21
C LYS A 139 -26.20 47.50 20.49
N ALA A 140 -26.11 46.53 21.39
CA ALA A 140 -26.81 46.55 22.68
C ALA A 140 -26.36 47.73 23.56
N ARG A 141 -25.04 47.96 23.66
CA ARG A 141 -24.49 49.12 24.39
C ARG A 141 -24.92 50.45 23.76
N ALA A 142 -24.91 50.56 22.43
CA ALA A 142 -25.38 51.74 21.73
C ALA A 142 -26.88 51.99 21.96
N ALA A 143 -27.72 50.95 21.89
CA ALA A 143 -29.14 51.04 22.17
C ALA A 143 -29.42 51.46 23.62
N ALA A 144 -28.72 50.86 24.60
CA ALA A 144 -28.83 51.24 26.00
C ALA A 144 -28.40 52.70 26.23
N ALA A 145 -27.32 53.15 25.58
CA ALA A 145 -26.88 54.55 25.65
C ALA A 145 -27.91 55.51 25.05
N LEU A 146 -28.56 55.16 23.94
CA LEU A 146 -29.64 55.95 23.34
C LEU A 146 -30.89 55.99 24.23
N GLN A 147 -31.22 54.90 24.92
CA GLN A 147 -32.34 54.85 25.86
C GLN A 147 -32.09 55.69 27.11
N ALA A 148 -30.86 55.70 27.62
CA ALA A 148 -30.47 56.49 28.80
C ALA A 148 -30.24 57.98 28.51
N ALA A 149 -30.24 58.38 27.24
CA ALA A 149 -29.96 59.76 26.87
C ALA A 149 -31.11 60.70 27.29
N PRO A 150 -30.79 61.87 27.90
CA PRO A 150 -31.80 62.84 28.32
C PRO A 150 -32.58 63.39 27.12
N ARG A 151 -33.87 63.64 27.32
CA ARG A 151 -34.81 64.12 26.28
C ARG A 151 -35.43 65.44 26.67
N ASP A 152 -35.76 66.28 25.70
CA ASP A 152 -36.52 67.52 25.91
C ASP A 152 -38.02 67.23 26.04
N GLY A 153 -38.81 68.31 26.22
CA GLY A 153 -40.27 68.25 26.31
C GLY A 153 -40.97 67.72 25.06
N ASP A 154 -40.29 67.71 23.91
CA ASP A 154 -40.78 67.13 22.65
C ASP A 154 -40.36 65.66 22.48
N GLY A 155 -39.61 65.10 23.45
CA GLY A 155 -39.16 63.71 23.45
C GLY A 155 -37.94 63.44 22.56
N LEU A 156 -37.27 64.48 22.05
CA LEU A 156 -36.06 64.36 21.25
C LEU A 156 -34.82 64.24 22.16
N VAL A 157 -33.82 63.47 21.73
CA VAL A 157 -32.56 63.32 22.48
C VAL A 157 -31.78 64.62 22.44
N VAL A 158 -31.55 65.24 23.60
CA VAL A 158 -30.83 66.52 23.70
C VAL A 158 -29.41 66.26 24.14
N CYS A 159 -28.44 66.50 23.25
CA CYS A 159 -27.06 66.68 23.68
C CYS A 159 -26.91 68.11 24.20
N ALA A 160 -27.27 68.35 25.47
CA ALA A 160 -26.95 69.61 26.13
C ALA A 160 -25.42 69.87 26.09
N ALA A 161 -25.00 71.13 26.11
CA ALA A 161 -23.59 71.53 26.00
C ALA A 161 -22.66 70.81 27.01
N ASP A 162 -23.20 70.37 28.15
CA ASP A 162 -22.50 69.60 29.17
C ASP A 162 -22.20 68.16 28.74
N CYS A 163 -23.09 67.53 27.97
CA CYS A 163 -22.87 66.20 27.39
C CYS A 163 -21.74 66.23 26.34
N MET A 164 -21.71 67.28 25.50
CA MET A 164 -20.62 67.51 24.56
C MET A 164 -19.29 67.79 25.30
N ARG A 165 -19.30 68.60 26.37
CA ARG A 165 -18.10 68.86 27.19
C ARG A 165 -17.56 67.60 27.88
N ALA A 166 -18.42 66.77 28.47
CA ALA A 166 -18.03 65.51 29.12
C ALA A 166 -17.44 64.50 28.11
N ARG A 167 -17.98 64.44 26.89
CA ARG A 167 -17.47 63.58 25.82
C ARG A 167 -16.09 64.02 25.31
N TRP A 168 -15.83 65.33 25.26
CA TRP A 168 -14.52 65.86 24.86
C TRP A 168 -13.47 65.76 25.98
N ALA A 169 -13.87 65.91 27.24
CA ALA A 169 -12.97 65.69 28.38
C ALA A 169 -12.44 64.25 28.43
N SER A 170 -13.31 63.26 28.26
CA SER A 170 -12.95 61.83 28.27
C SER A 170 -12.23 61.33 27.01
N ALA A 171 -12.25 62.09 25.91
CA ALA A 171 -11.51 61.75 24.68
C ALA A 171 -9.99 62.03 24.80
N SER A 172 -9.58 62.88 25.76
CA SER A 172 -8.18 63.24 26.00
C SER A 172 -7.36 62.18 26.77
N GLU A 173 -8.03 61.14 27.30
CA GLU A 173 -7.44 60.10 28.15
C GLU A 173 -7.27 58.73 27.46
N ARG A 174 -7.53 58.63 26.15
CA ARG A 174 -7.18 57.42 25.41
C ARG A 174 -5.77 57.56 24.82
N PRO A 175 -4.82 56.68 25.19
CA PRO A 175 -3.49 56.63 24.60
C PRO A 175 -3.52 56.21 23.12
#